data_AF-A0A941UZP4-F1
#
_entry.id   AF-A0A941UZP4-F1
#
_cell.length_a   1.000
_cell.length_b   1.000
_cell.length_c   1.000
_cell.angle_alpha   90.00
_cell.angle_beta   90.00
_cell.angle_gamma   90.00
#
_symmetry.space_group_name_H-M   'P 1'
#
loop_
_entity.id
_entity.type
_entity.pdbx_description
1 polymer ?
#
loop_
_entity_poly.entity_id
_entity_poly.type
_entity_poly.pdbx_seq_one_letter_code
_entity_poly.pdbx_strand_id
1 'polypeptide(L)' 'MWAKHLGWKTLLNAKGTTWRKLTPEQQADMTQAKAVALMVEYPSLIKRPVVETGQQLLVGFDPQMFASFIPR' A
#
# COMPACT_ATOMS: atom_id res chain seq x y z
N MET A 1 -0.25 11.93 4.18
CA MET A 1 0.10 10.95 3.12
C MET A 1 0.36 9.59 3.75
N TRP A 2 -0.40 8.57 3.37
CA TRP A 2 -0.34 7.21 3.93
C TRP A 2 1.07 6.61 4.00
N ALA A 3 1.90 6.84 2.97
CA ALA A 3 3.27 6.33 2.93
C ALA A 3 4.18 6.89 4.04
N LYS A 4 3.85 8.06 4.61
CA LYS A 4 4.59 8.63 5.76
C LYS A 4 4.20 8.00 7.10
N HIS A 5 2.99 7.43 7.22
CA HIS A 5 2.49 6.83 8.46
C HIS A 5 2.85 5.35 8.59
N LEU A 6 2.68 4.54 7.53
CA LEU A 6 2.89 3.08 7.56
C LEU A 6 4.12 2.61 6.77
N GLY A 7 4.80 3.53 6.08
CA GLY A 7 5.81 3.19 5.09
C GLY A 7 5.20 2.71 3.76
N TRP A 8 5.82 3.11 2.65
CA TRP A 8 5.37 2.77 1.30
C TRP A 8 5.37 1.26 1.01
N LYS A 9 6.26 0.48 1.67
CA LYS A 9 6.34 -0.98 1.51
C LYS A 9 5.05 -1.68 1.96
N THR A 10 4.40 -1.15 2.98
CA THR A 10 3.14 -1.70 3.51
C THR A 10 2.01 -1.51 2.51
N LEU A 11 1.96 -0.34 1.87
CA LEU A 11 0.99 0.03 0.83
C LEU A 11 1.20 -0.72 -0.48
N LEU A 12 2.45 -1.02 -0.85
CA LEU A 12 2.77 -1.65 -2.12
C LEU A 12 2.32 -3.12 -2.18
N ASN A 13 1.56 -3.45 -3.22
CA ASN A 13 1.14 -4.81 -3.56
C ASN A 13 2.19 -5.52 -4.44
N ALA A 14 3.32 -5.87 -3.84
CA ALA A 14 4.39 -6.63 -4.52
C ALA A 14 3.98 -8.05 -4.97
N LYS A 15 2.82 -8.55 -4.50
CA LYS A 15 2.26 -9.85 -4.92
C LYS A 15 1.23 -9.73 -6.03
N GLY A 16 0.88 -8.50 -6.46
CA GLY A 16 -0.12 -8.23 -7.49
C GLY A 16 0.36 -8.52 -8.91
N THR A 17 -0.57 -8.70 -9.84
CA THR A 17 -0.26 -8.88 -11.26
C THR A 17 0.38 -7.64 -11.87
N THR A 18 -0.06 -6.44 -11.47
CA THR A 18 0.52 -5.17 -11.93
C THR A 18 1.99 -5.05 -11.55
N TRP A 19 2.37 -5.44 -10.32
CA TRP A 19 3.77 -5.44 -9.91
C TRP A 19 4.63 -6.36 -10.79
N ARG A 20 4.14 -7.58 -11.06
CA ARG A 20 4.83 -8.54 -11.93
C ARG A 20 4.95 -8.07 -13.39
N LYS A 21 4.09 -7.16 -13.84
CA LYS A 21 4.12 -6.57 -15.19
C LYS A 21 5.08 -5.38 -15.29
N LEU A 22 5.56 -4.82 -14.17
CA LEU A 22 6.55 -3.77 -14.19
C LEU A 22 7.87 -4.29 -14.74
N THR A 23 8.56 -3.46 -15.50
CA THR A 23 9.90 -3.73 -16.01
C THR A 23 10.91 -3.89 -14.86
N PRO A 24 12.03 -4.60 -15.06
CA PRO A 24 13.11 -4.71 -14.07
C PRO A 24 13.59 -3.34 -13.58
N GLU A 25 13.69 -2.36 -14.47
CA GLU A 25 14.13 -0.98 -14.17
C GLU A 25 13.12 -0.26 -13.28
N GLN A 26 11.82 -0.49 -13.49
CA GLN A 26 10.78 0.03 -12.60
C GLN A 26 10.84 -0.61 -11.21
N GLN A 27 11.23 -1.88 -11.08
CA GLN A 27 11.33 -2.59 -9.79
C GLN A 27 12.63 -2.29 -9.02
N ALA A 28 13.72 -1.96 -9.72
CA ALA A 28 15.03 -1.69 -9.13
C ALA A 28 15.05 -0.41 -8.26
N ASP A 29 16.01 -0.34 -7.32
CA ASP A 29 16.32 0.84 -6.49
C ASP A 29 15.09 1.56 -5.92
N MET A 30 14.14 0.77 -5.41
CA MET A 30 12.85 1.28 -5.02
C MET A 30 12.94 2.22 -3.82
N THR A 31 12.59 3.49 -4.05
CA THR A 31 12.48 4.52 -3.01
C THR A 31 11.02 4.83 -2.70
N GLN A 32 10.76 5.54 -1.60
CA GLN A 32 9.41 5.99 -1.27
C GLN A 32 8.81 6.86 -2.38
N ALA A 33 9.59 7.79 -2.94
CA ALA A 33 9.13 8.68 -3.99
C ALA A 33 8.76 7.89 -5.26
N LYS A 34 9.63 6.95 -5.67
CA LYS A 34 9.39 6.07 -6.82
C LYS A 34 8.15 5.19 -6.61
N ALA A 35 8.02 4.59 -5.43
CA ALA A 35 6.88 3.74 -5.10
C ALA A 35 5.56 4.54 -5.10
N VAL A 36 5.55 5.75 -4.56
CA VAL A 36 4.37 6.63 -4.60
C VAL A 36 4.03 7.02 -6.03
N ALA A 37 5.00 7.39 -6.85
CA ALA A 37 4.77 7.71 -8.26
C ALA A 37 4.16 6.52 -9.02
N LEU A 38 4.72 5.31 -8.85
CA LEU A 38 4.18 4.10 -9.45
C LEU A 38 2.77 3.76 -8.93
N MET A 39 2.48 3.98 -7.65
CA MET A 39 1.16 3.75 -7.07
C MET A 39 0.11 4.77 -7.57
N VAL A 40 0.52 5.99 -7.91
CA VAL A 40 -0.35 6.99 -8.56
C VAL A 40 -0.61 6.62 -10.01
N GLU A 41 0.42 6.21 -10.75
CA GLU A 41 0.32 5.77 -12.14
C GLU A 41 -0.48 4.47 -12.28
N TYR A 42 -0.26 3.52 -11.36
CA TYR A 42 -0.92 2.23 -11.32
C TYR A 42 -1.62 1.99 -9.98
N PRO A 43 -2.87 2.47 -9.78
CA PRO A 43 -3.58 2.36 -8.51
C PRO A 43 -3.82 0.92 -8.00
N SER A 44 -3.70 -0.09 -8.85
CA SER A 44 -3.75 -1.51 -8.47
C SER A 44 -2.48 -2.01 -7.75
N LEU A 45 -1.40 -1.22 -7.77
CA LEU A 45 -0.21 -1.44 -6.93
C LEU A 45 -0.45 -1.09 -5.47
N ILE A 46 -1.57 -0.45 -5.12
CA ILE A 46 -1.93 -0.17 -3.73
C ILE A 46 -2.71 -1.38 -3.20
N LYS A 47 -2.26 -1.97 -2.08
CA LYS A 47 -3.02 -3.02 -1.37
C LYS A 47 -4.36 -2.47 -0.92
N ARG A 48 -5.41 -3.27 -1.09
CA ARG A 48 -6.79 -2.92 -0.70
C ARG A 48 -7.37 -3.98 0.24
N PRO A 49 -8.30 -3.62 1.15
CA PRO A 49 -8.78 -2.27 1.45
C PRO A 49 -7.70 -1.38 2.10
N VAL A 50 -7.89 -0.06 2.04
CA VAL A 50 -7.15 0.92 2.87
C VAL A 50 -8.19 1.61 3.73
N VAL A 51 -8.08 1.47 5.05
CA VAL A 51 -9.01 2.06 6.02
C VAL A 51 -8.24 3.04 6.88
N GLU A 52 -8.69 4.29 6.90
CA GLU A 52 -8.11 5.36 7.71
C GLU A 52 -9.12 5.78 8.76
N THR A 53 -8.73 5.72 10.03
CA THR A 53 -9.33 6.50 11.09
C THR A 53 -8.42 7.69 11.33
N GLY A 54 -8.92 8.83 11.83
CA GLY A 54 -8.08 10.04 12.01
C GLY A 54 -6.81 9.85 12.86
N GLN A 55 -6.65 8.70 13.52
CA GLN A 55 -5.48 8.33 14.32
C GLN A 55 -4.70 7.12 13.77
N GLN A 56 -5.32 6.27 12.94
CA GLN A 56 -4.71 5.01 12.52
C GLN A 56 -5.01 4.70 11.05
N LEU A 57 -4.10 3.98 10.40
CA LEU A 57 -4.26 3.52 9.03
C LEU A 57 -4.09 2.01 9.01
N LEU A 58 -4.96 1.32 8.28
CA LEU A 58 -4.93 -0.12 8.08
C LEU A 58 -4.93 -0.43 6.58
N VAL A 59 -4.06 -1.36 6.18
CA VAL A 59 -3.84 -1.70 4.77
C VAL A 59 -3.96 -3.21 4.59
N GLY A 60 -4.82 -3.64 3.68
CA GLY A 60 -5.23 -5.04 3.53
C GLY A 60 -6.38 -5.40 4.46
N PHE A 61 -6.86 -6.64 4.39
CA PHE A 61 -7.90 -7.15 5.27
C PHE A 61 -7.33 -8.23 6.17
N ASP A 62 -7.40 -7.98 7.48
CA ASP A 62 -7.13 -8.95 8.53
C ASP A 62 -8.30 -8.90 9.51
N PRO A 63 -9.06 -10.00 9.71
CA PRO A 63 -10.25 -10.01 10.56
C PRO A 63 -9.99 -9.59 12.02
N GLN A 64 -8.85 -9.99 12.60
CA GLN A 64 -8.52 -9.69 13.99
C GLN A 64 -8.17 -8.21 14.15
N MET A 65 -7.40 -7.66 13.21
CA MET A 65 -7.08 -6.24 13.19
C MET A 65 -8.33 -5.41 12.93
N PHE A 66 -9.17 -5.78 11.95
CA PHE A 66 -10.41 -5.06 11.64
C PHE A 66 -11.37 -4.98 12.82
N ALA A 67 -11.56 -6.08 13.57
CA ALA A 67 -12.43 -6.11 14.74
C ALA A 67 -12.00 -5.17 15.86
N SER A 68 -10.70 -4.87 15.96
CA SER A 68 -10.14 -3.92 16.93
C SER A 68 -10.05 -2.49 16.38
N PHE A 69 -10.08 -2.33 15.06
CA PHE A 69 -9.85 -1.08 14.35
C PHE A 69 -11.12 -0.25 14.14
N ILE A 70 -12.28 -0.91 14.04
CA ILE A 70 -13.58 -0.24 13.91
C ILE A 70 -14.17 -0.11 15.32
N PRO A 71 -14.25 1.09 15.90
CA PRO A 71 -14.96 1.29 17.16
C PRO A 71 -16.44 0.89 16.97
N ARG A 72 -16.99 0.16 17.95
CA ARG A 72 -18.41 -0.21 17.97
C ARG A 72 -19.31 0.99 18.24
#